data_AF-A0A953RVQ6-F1
#
_entry.id   AF-A0A953RVQ6-F1
#
_cell.length_a   1.000
_cell.length_b   1.000
_cell.length_c   1.000
_cell.angle_alpha   90.00
_cell.angle_beta   90.00
_cell.angle_gamma   90.00
#
_symmetry.space_group_name_H-M   'P 1'
#
loop_
_entity.id
_entity.type
_entity.pdbx_description
1 polymer ?
#
loop_
_entity_poly.entity_id
_entity_poly.type
_entity_poly.pdbx_seq_one_letter_code
_entity_poly.pdbx_strand_id
1 'polypeptide(L)'
;MKSSLVLASAVFLSVVTVNAQGLPEGTGKSIFENTCGGCHGADIVIGQTGTRDVWQDTVDSMRSRGALGTDDDFKTIVNYLTTYFGVPVNVNSAPAKELVDNLNLTSAEADAIVKARTAAKIKDYAELSKVQGLDIKKLDPIKNRIKF
;
A
#
# COMPACT_ATOMS: atom_id res chain seq x y z
N MET A 1 -16.84 -45.95 -48.80
CA MET A 1 -16.18 -45.67 -47.50
C MET A 1 -16.38 -44.19 -47.21
N LYS A 2 -17.28 -43.83 -46.28
CA LYS A 2 -17.59 -42.44 -45.91
C LYS A 2 -17.24 -42.27 -44.44
N SER A 3 -16.16 -41.55 -44.14
CA SER A 3 -15.80 -41.15 -42.79
C SER A 3 -16.42 -39.79 -42.50
N SER A 4 -17.31 -39.73 -41.52
CA SER A 4 -17.81 -38.48 -40.95
C SER A 4 -16.87 -38.04 -39.83
N LEU A 5 -16.32 -36.83 -39.95
CA LEU A 5 -15.51 -36.18 -38.92
C LEU A 5 -16.44 -35.23 -38.14
N VAL A 6 -16.59 -35.45 -36.84
CA VAL A 6 -17.34 -34.55 -35.94
C VAL A 6 -16.33 -33.62 -35.27
N LEU A 7 -16.38 -32.33 -35.59
CA LEU A 7 -15.63 -31.29 -34.88
C LEU A 7 -16.39 -30.88 -33.62
N ALA A 8 -15.87 -31.21 -32.45
CA ALA A 8 -16.33 -30.65 -31.18
C ALA A 8 -15.62 -29.30 -30.93
N SER A 9 -16.38 -28.20 -30.94
CA SER A 9 -15.88 -26.87 -30.54
C SER A 9 -15.89 -26.74 -29.02
N ALA A 10 -14.72 -26.61 -28.42
CA ALA A 10 -14.57 -26.28 -27.00
C ALA A 10 -14.69 -24.77 -26.79
N VAL A 11 -15.73 -24.33 -26.08
CA VAL A 11 -15.88 -22.95 -25.62
C VAL A 11 -15.01 -22.77 -24.37
N PHE A 12 -13.92 -22.02 -24.49
CA PHE A 12 -13.11 -21.60 -23.34
C PHE A 12 -13.81 -20.43 -22.63
N LEU A 13 -14.36 -20.70 -21.45
CA LEU A 13 -14.90 -19.68 -20.55
C LEU A 13 -13.74 -19.06 -19.77
N SER A 14 -13.27 -17.89 -20.18
CA SER A 14 -12.27 -17.13 -19.42
C SER A 14 -12.91 -16.54 -18.16
N VAL A 15 -12.60 -17.12 -17.01
CA VAL A 15 -12.96 -16.53 -15.71
C VAL A 15 -12.08 -15.29 -15.52
N VAL A 16 -12.68 -14.10 -15.68
CA VAL A 16 -12.02 -12.85 -15.33
C VAL A 16 -12.10 -12.72 -13.81
N THR A 17 -11.01 -13.00 -13.11
CA THR A 17 -10.90 -12.72 -11.68
C THR A 17 -10.79 -11.22 -11.48
N VAL A 18 -11.90 -10.57 -11.12
CA VAL A 18 -11.89 -9.19 -10.61
C VAL A 18 -11.27 -9.24 -9.23
N ASN A 19 -9.99 -8.86 -9.14
CA ASN A 19 -9.30 -8.73 -7.86
C ASN A 19 -9.79 -7.42 -7.22
N ALA A 20 -10.89 -7.47 -6.46
CA ALA A 20 -11.25 -6.38 -5.58
C ALA A 20 -10.08 -6.17 -4.61
N GLN A 21 -9.34 -5.09 -4.78
CA GLN A 21 -8.25 -4.75 -3.86
C GLN A 21 -8.92 -4.43 -2.53
N GLY A 22 -8.83 -5.36 -1.57
CA GLY A 22 -9.27 -5.11 -0.21
C GLY A 22 -8.33 -4.14 0.51
N LEU A 23 -8.70 -3.77 1.74
CA LEU A 23 -7.82 -3.00 2.62
C LEU A 23 -6.50 -3.75 2.85
N PRO A 24 -5.33 -3.08 2.77
CA PRO A 24 -4.04 -3.73 2.97
C PRO A 24 -3.93 -4.43 4.32
N GLU A 25 -3.38 -5.64 4.32
CA GLU A 25 -3.16 -6.40 5.55
C GLU A 25 -2.07 -5.78 6.43
N GLY A 26 -2.31 -5.79 7.75
CA GLY A 26 -1.30 -5.51 8.76
C GLY A 26 -1.82 -4.75 9.98
N THR A 27 -0.88 -4.25 10.78
CA THR A 27 -1.17 -3.69 12.11
C THR A 27 -2.11 -2.50 12.00
N GLY A 28 -3.24 -2.58 12.70
CA GLY A 28 -4.25 -1.52 12.75
C GLY A 28 -5.41 -1.70 11.78
N LYS A 29 -5.34 -2.62 10.81
CA LYS A 29 -6.43 -2.88 9.85
C LYS A 29 -7.76 -3.17 10.56
N SER A 30 -7.79 -4.16 11.45
CA SER A 30 -9.04 -4.55 12.14
C SER A 30 -9.59 -3.43 13.03
N ILE A 31 -8.71 -2.64 13.68
CA ILE A 31 -9.14 -1.49 14.48
C ILE A 31 -9.75 -0.42 13.55
N PHE A 32 -9.10 -0.11 12.43
CA PHE A 32 -9.64 0.80 11.42
C PHE A 32 -10.99 0.34 10.88
N GLU A 33 -11.12 -0.92 10.50
CA GLU A 33 -12.38 -1.47 9.99
C GLU A 33 -13.50 -1.38 11.04
N ASN A 34 -13.22 -1.76 12.30
CA ASN A 34 -14.22 -1.76 13.36
C ASN A 34 -14.62 -0.35 13.82
N THR A 35 -13.66 0.57 13.91
CA THR A 35 -13.89 1.94 14.40
C THR A 35 -14.47 2.85 13.31
N CYS A 36 -13.97 2.76 12.08
CA CYS A 36 -14.38 3.66 10.98
C CYS A 36 -15.46 3.05 10.08
N GLY A 37 -15.66 1.74 10.09
CA GLY A 37 -16.67 1.06 9.28
C GLY A 37 -18.12 1.21 9.78
N GLY A 38 -18.34 1.82 10.95
CA GLY A 38 -19.66 1.91 11.56
C GLY A 38 -20.62 2.90 10.89
N CYS A 39 -20.11 3.88 10.14
CA CYS A 39 -20.93 4.94 9.52
C CYS A 39 -20.95 4.87 7.98
N HIS A 40 -19.86 4.40 7.36
CA HIS A 40 -19.71 4.19 5.92
C HIS A 40 -18.71 3.05 5.67
N GLY A 41 -18.60 2.58 4.43
CA GLY A 41 -17.58 1.59 4.05
C GLY A 41 -16.17 2.11 4.36
N ALA A 42 -15.36 1.29 5.03
CA ALA A 42 -13.96 1.62 5.34
C ALA A 42 -13.08 1.61 4.08
N ASP A 43 -13.53 0.93 3.03
CA ASP A 43 -12.90 0.84 1.71
C ASP A 43 -12.93 2.17 0.92
N ILE A 44 -13.64 3.21 1.40
CA ILE A 44 -13.60 4.56 0.79
C ILE A 44 -12.19 5.17 0.75
N VAL A 45 -11.30 4.70 1.62
CA VAL A 45 -9.89 5.10 1.64
C VAL A 45 -9.11 4.56 0.43
N ILE A 46 -9.62 3.52 -0.24
CA ILE A 46 -8.95 2.91 -1.39
C ILE A 46 -8.91 3.92 -2.54
N GLY A 47 -7.71 4.17 -3.05
CA GLY A 47 -7.44 5.20 -4.05
C GLY A 47 -7.16 6.58 -3.47
N GLN A 48 -7.30 6.77 -2.16
CA GLN A 48 -6.90 7.99 -1.47
C GLN A 48 -5.44 7.89 -1.00
N THR A 49 -4.78 9.05 -0.93
CA THR A 49 -3.45 9.18 -0.33
C THR A 49 -3.38 10.44 0.50
N GLY A 50 -2.68 10.38 1.63
CA GLY A 50 -2.53 11.53 2.53
C GLY A 50 -1.17 11.54 3.23
N THR A 51 -0.73 12.73 3.64
CA THR A 51 0.33 12.83 4.66
C THR A 51 -0.21 12.42 6.02
N ARG A 52 0.66 12.28 7.02
CA ARG A 52 0.23 12.01 8.39
C ARG A 52 -0.76 13.06 8.89
N ASP A 53 -0.50 14.34 8.64
CA ASP A 53 -1.35 15.44 9.08
C ASP A 53 -2.73 15.38 8.41
N VAL A 54 -2.78 15.09 7.11
CA VAL A 54 -4.05 14.90 6.38
C VAL A 54 -4.87 13.75 6.99
N TRP A 55 -4.21 12.63 7.33
CA TRP A 55 -4.90 11.51 7.96
C TRP A 55 -5.32 11.80 9.40
N GLN A 56 -4.51 12.55 10.14
CA GLN A 56 -4.85 12.99 11.50
C GLN A 56 -6.10 13.87 11.46
N ASP A 57 -6.13 14.90 10.61
CA ASP A 57 -7.28 15.79 10.44
C ASP A 57 -8.53 15.02 10.00
N THR A 58 -8.37 14.04 9.11
CA THR A 58 -9.46 13.16 8.67
C THR A 58 -10.03 12.36 9.83
N VAL A 59 -9.17 11.70 10.61
CA VAL A 59 -9.59 10.89 11.76
C VAL A 59 -10.24 11.78 12.82
N ASP A 60 -9.68 12.95 13.11
CA ASP A 60 -10.26 13.89 14.09
C ASP A 60 -11.62 14.44 13.62
N SER A 61 -11.79 14.67 12.32
CA SER A 61 -13.11 15.00 11.74
C SER A 61 -14.10 13.86 11.95
N MET A 62 -13.72 12.60 11.77
CA MET A 62 -14.60 11.45 12.02
C MET A 62 -14.94 11.30 13.51
N ARG A 63 -13.97 11.55 14.40
CA ARG A 63 -14.20 11.60 15.86
C ARG A 63 -15.23 12.65 16.22
N SER A 64 -15.08 13.87 15.70
CA SER A 64 -16.02 14.97 15.95
C SER A 64 -17.44 14.68 15.47
N ARG A 65 -17.59 13.79 14.48
CA ARG A 65 -18.86 13.32 13.92
C ARG A 65 -19.44 12.10 14.63
N GLY A 66 -18.75 11.57 15.65
CA GLY A 66 -19.26 10.51 16.51
C GLY A 66 -18.63 9.13 16.30
N ALA A 67 -17.51 9.00 15.58
CA ALA A 67 -16.78 7.73 15.54
C ALA A 67 -16.34 7.30 16.94
N LEU A 68 -16.59 6.04 17.30
CA LEU A 68 -16.35 5.50 18.64
C LEU A 68 -15.04 4.72 18.68
N GLY A 69 -14.15 5.09 19.60
CA GLY A 69 -12.84 4.45 19.83
C GLY A 69 -12.09 5.12 20.96
N THR A 70 -11.03 4.48 21.44
CA THR A 70 -10.09 5.07 22.40
C THR A 70 -9.06 5.97 21.70
N ASP A 71 -8.34 6.81 22.44
CA ASP A 71 -7.23 7.60 21.88
C ASP A 71 -6.16 6.71 21.21
N ASP A 72 -5.90 5.53 21.80
CA ASP A 72 -4.96 4.56 21.25
C ASP A 72 -5.48 3.90 19.96
N ASP A 73 -6.79 3.67 19.85
CA ASP A 73 -7.41 3.19 18.61
C ASP A 73 -7.20 4.22 17.50
N PHE A 74 -7.54 5.49 17.75
CA PHE A 74 -7.39 6.54 16.74
C PHE A 74 -5.94 6.79 16.34
N LYS A 75 -5.01 6.75 17.30
CA LYS A 75 -3.57 6.81 17.00
C LYS A 75 -3.14 5.64 16.11
N THR A 76 -3.63 4.44 16.41
CA THR A 76 -3.35 3.23 15.62
C THR A 76 -3.92 3.35 14.20
N ILE A 77 -5.12 3.93 14.06
CA ILE A 77 -5.77 4.18 12.77
C ILE A 77 -4.95 5.19 11.95
N VAL A 78 -4.52 6.31 12.53
CA VAL A 78 -3.68 7.29 11.82
C VAL A 78 -2.38 6.64 11.35
N ASN A 79 -1.77 5.76 12.16
CA ASN A 79 -0.57 5.01 11.77
C ASN A 79 -0.85 4.04 10.61
N TYR A 80 -1.97 3.32 10.66
CA TYR A 80 -2.40 2.44 9.57
C TYR A 80 -2.61 3.23 8.28
N LEU A 81 -3.40 4.31 8.33
CA LEU A 81 -3.68 5.14 7.16
C LEU A 81 -2.40 5.75 6.56
N THR A 82 -1.51 6.27 7.41
CA THR A 82 -0.22 6.82 6.97
C THR A 82 0.69 5.76 6.35
N THR A 83 0.69 4.54 6.90
CA THR A 83 1.53 3.44 6.39
C THR A 83 1.00 2.93 5.04
N TYR A 84 -0.29 2.66 4.93
CA TYR A 84 -0.84 1.96 3.76
C TYR A 84 -1.41 2.88 2.68
N PHE A 85 -1.80 4.10 3.08
CA PHE A 85 -2.38 5.13 2.23
C PHE A 85 -1.59 6.45 2.33
N GLY A 86 -0.31 6.37 2.67
CA GLY A 86 0.59 7.52 2.65
C GLY A 86 0.86 8.02 1.23
N VAL A 87 1.44 9.21 1.10
CA VAL A 87 1.85 9.75 -0.20
C VAL A 87 2.79 8.79 -0.95
N PRO A 88 2.69 8.66 -2.29
CA PRO A 88 3.63 7.89 -3.08
C PRO A 88 5.04 8.49 -3.02
N VAL A 89 6.05 7.62 -3.02
CA VAL A 89 7.46 8.03 -2.89
C VAL A 89 8.23 7.54 -4.10
N ASN A 90 8.88 8.46 -4.82
CA ASN A 90 9.79 8.09 -5.91
C ASN A 90 11.19 7.77 -5.33
N VAL A 91 11.59 6.51 -5.37
CA VAL A 91 12.86 6.06 -4.77
C VAL A 91 14.09 6.56 -5.52
N ASN A 92 13.97 7.02 -6.76
CA ASN A 92 15.07 7.60 -7.52
C ASN A 92 15.30 9.10 -7.23
N SER A 93 14.31 9.83 -6.69
CA SER A 93 14.40 11.27 -6.48
C SER A 93 14.12 11.75 -5.04
N ALA A 94 13.36 11.00 -4.24
CA ALA A 94 12.98 11.41 -2.89
C ALA A 94 14.21 11.60 -1.98
N PRO A 95 14.28 12.64 -1.13
CA PRO A 95 15.35 12.79 -0.14
C PRO A 95 15.40 11.58 0.81
N ALA A 96 16.57 11.27 1.38
CA ALA A 96 16.73 10.15 2.31
C ALA A 96 15.76 10.23 3.50
N LYS A 97 15.53 11.44 4.02
CA LYS A 97 14.54 11.69 5.08
C LYS A 97 13.12 11.30 4.67
N GLU A 98 12.74 11.55 3.42
CA GLU A 98 11.41 11.18 2.92
C GLU A 98 11.26 9.65 2.82
N LEU A 99 12.33 8.93 2.46
CA LEU A 99 12.34 7.46 2.48
C LEU A 99 12.17 6.92 3.91
N VAL A 100 12.83 7.52 4.90
CA VAL A 100 12.67 7.17 6.31
C VAL A 100 11.23 7.43 6.77
N ASP A 101 10.76 8.66 6.60
CA ASP A 101 9.49 9.13 7.17
C ASP A 101 8.28 8.46 6.52
N ASN A 102 8.29 8.26 5.19
CA ASN A 102 7.10 7.83 4.45
C ASN A 102 7.07 6.34 4.10
N LEU A 103 8.22 5.66 4.13
CA LEU A 103 8.30 4.22 3.86
C LEU A 103 8.66 3.39 5.10
N ASN A 104 8.72 4.03 6.27
CA ASN A 104 9.06 3.38 7.55
C ASN A 104 10.40 2.62 7.48
N LEU A 105 11.39 3.25 6.83
CA LEU A 105 12.74 2.74 6.68
C LEU A 105 13.64 3.34 7.76
N THR A 106 14.67 2.59 8.17
CA THR A 106 15.76 3.15 8.95
C THR A 106 16.63 4.07 8.10
N SER A 107 17.40 4.96 8.74
CA SER A 107 18.35 5.81 8.02
C SER A 107 19.34 5.00 7.19
N ALA A 108 19.80 3.85 7.70
CA ALA A 108 20.72 2.97 6.97
C ALA A 108 20.08 2.36 5.71
N GLU A 109 18.80 1.96 5.78
CA GLU A 109 18.05 1.45 4.62
C GLU A 109 17.82 2.56 3.58
N ALA A 110 17.48 3.77 4.02
CA ALA A 110 17.33 4.92 3.14
C ALA A 110 18.66 5.27 2.45
N ASP A 111 19.77 5.29 3.19
CA ASP A 111 21.10 5.53 2.65
C ASP A 111 21.52 4.45 1.65
N ALA A 112 21.17 3.19 1.89
CA ALA A 112 21.41 2.11 0.95
C ALA A 112 20.69 2.33 -0.39
N ILE A 113 19.43 2.78 -0.36
CA ILE A 113 18.67 3.14 -1.56
C ILE A 113 19.32 4.33 -2.27
N VAL A 114 19.70 5.37 -1.54
CA VAL A 114 20.37 6.57 -2.10
C VAL A 114 21.71 6.22 -2.75
N LYS A 115 22.49 5.34 -2.12
CA LYS A 115 23.74 4.84 -2.69
C LYS A 115 23.49 4.04 -3.97
N ALA A 116 22.52 3.13 -3.95
CA ALA A 116 22.18 2.31 -5.12
C ALA A 116 21.72 3.16 -6.30
N ARG A 117 20.77 4.08 -6.10
CA ARG A 117 20.23 4.93 -7.17
C ARG A 117 21.24 5.91 -7.78
N THR A 118 22.28 6.27 -7.02
CA THR A 118 23.36 7.16 -7.50
C THR A 118 24.29 6.43 -8.47
N ALA A 119 24.48 5.12 -8.30
CA ALA A 119 25.25 4.31 -9.24
C ALA A 119 24.49 4.05 -10.55
N ALA A 120 23.19 3.74 -10.44
CA ALA A 120 22.27 3.63 -11.56
C ALA A 120 20.82 3.78 -11.06
N LYS A 121 19.94 4.36 -11.87
CA LYS A 121 18.51 4.43 -11.54
C LYS A 121 17.94 3.02 -11.30
N ILE A 122 17.19 2.88 -10.22
CA ILE A 122 16.43 1.67 -9.88
C ILE A 122 15.18 1.66 -10.76
N LYS A 123 15.01 0.69 -11.63
CA LYS A 123 13.94 0.71 -12.65
C LYS A 123 12.61 0.18 -12.14
N ASP A 124 12.67 -0.77 -11.22
CA ASP A 124 11.50 -1.47 -10.73
C ASP A 124 11.75 -2.08 -9.34
N TYR A 125 10.70 -2.70 -8.81
CA TYR A 125 10.74 -3.34 -7.49
C TYR A 125 11.71 -4.53 -7.43
N ALA A 126 11.98 -5.20 -8.55
CA ALA A 126 12.91 -6.32 -8.59
C ALA A 126 14.38 -5.86 -8.57
N GLU A 127 14.68 -4.67 -9.07
CA GLU A 127 15.97 -4.01 -8.84
C GLU A 127 16.06 -3.44 -7.41
N LEU A 128 14.98 -2.86 -6.88
CA LEU A 128 14.94 -2.37 -5.50
C LEU A 128 15.20 -3.48 -4.47
N SER A 129 14.64 -4.67 -4.68
CA SER A 129 14.82 -5.82 -3.78
C SER A 129 16.26 -6.34 -3.70
N LYS A 130 17.13 -5.91 -4.64
CA LYS A 130 18.55 -6.27 -4.67
C LYS A 130 19.43 -5.25 -3.94
N VAL A 131 18.87 -4.16 -3.43
CA VAL A 131 19.62 -3.16 -2.66
C VAL A 131 20.15 -3.80 -1.38
N GLN A 132 21.47 -3.90 -1.27
CA GLN A 132 22.13 -4.47 -0.09
C GLN A 132 21.83 -3.64 1.15
N GLY A 133 21.36 -4.27 2.22
CA GLY A 133 21.02 -3.61 3.48
C GLY A 133 19.58 -3.09 3.56
N LEU A 134 18.77 -3.28 2.51
CA LEU A 134 17.33 -3.01 2.53
C LEU A 134 16.56 -4.27 2.96
N ASP A 135 15.74 -4.17 4.01
CA ASP A 135 14.71 -5.18 4.27
C ASP A 135 13.50 -4.92 3.36
N ILE A 136 13.54 -5.52 2.16
CA ILE A 136 12.49 -5.32 1.15
C ILE A 136 11.10 -5.74 1.65
N LYS A 137 11.00 -6.65 2.62
CA LYS A 137 9.70 -7.13 3.14
C LYS A 137 8.90 -6.02 3.80
N LYS A 138 9.55 -4.96 4.30
CA LYS A 138 8.87 -3.77 4.82
C LYS A 138 8.09 -3.02 3.73
N LEU A 139 8.51 -3.13 2.47
CA LEU A 139 7.90 -2.43 1.34
C LEU A 139 6.82 -3.26 0.65
N ASP A 140 6.77 -4.58 0.85
CA ASP A 140 5.79 -5.47 0.20
C ASP A 140 4.33 -5.00 0.43
N PRO A 141 3.92 -4.64 1.65
CA PRO A 141 2.54 -4.21 1.91
C PRO A 141 2.19 -2.83 1.31
N ILE A 142 3.21 -2.06 0.92
CA ILE A 142 3.09 -0.69 0.43
C ILE A 142 3.67 -0.52 -0.97
N LYS A 143 3.82 -1.63 -1.71
CA LYS A 143 4.45 -1.67 -3.03
C LYS A 143 3.79 -0.73 -4.04
N ASN A 144 2.48 -0.52 -3.93
CA ASN A 144 1.71 0.42 -4.76
C ASN A 144 2.13 1.90 -4.57
N ARG A 145 2.67 2.24 -3.40
CA ARG A 145 3.17 3.59 -3.06
C ARG A 145 4.58 3.85 -3.58
N ILE A 146 5.33 2.80 -3.91
CA ILE A 146 6.70 2.92 -4.42
C ILE A 146 6.68 3.29 -5.91
N LYS A 147 7.33 4.41 -6.26
CA LYS A 147 7.52 4.89 -7.63
C LYS A 147 9.00 4.87 -7.98
N PHE A 148 9.29 4.75 -9.27
CA PHE A 148 10.64 4.70 -9.84
C PHE A 148 10.82 5.86 -10.82
#